data_AF-A0A7E4V656-F1
#
_entry.id   AF-A0A7E4V656-F1
#
_cell.length_a   1.000
_cell.length_b   1.000
_cell.length_c   1.000
_cell.angle_alpha   90.00
_cell.angle_beta   90.00
_cell.angle_gamma   90.00
#
_symmetry.space_group_name_H-M   'P 1'
#
loop_
_entity.id
_entity.type
_entity.pdbx_description
1 polymer ?
#
loop_
_entity_poly.entity_id
_entity_poly.type
_entity_poly.pdbx_seq_one_letter_code
_entity_poly.pdbx_strand_id
1 'polypeptide(L)'
;CACPTGFGGSTCAIRAGSDTPTDCGATLKVTSEWQSFYGNVTKTCTWWILAEKDKHVEIVLESVEKHESVNCRWGGLEVKLDDPQLTGFRVCEARTIPKVPKFVSKDNRVILHGYVNAPDKPQRFIIKYRQGKNVMKSM
;
A
#
# COMPACT_ATOMS: atom_id res chain seq x y z
N CYS A 1 -7.70 22.97 -5.79
CA CYS A 1 -7.00 21.70 -6.11
C CYS A 1 -7.93 20.54 -5.81
N ALA A 2 -7.92 19.47 -6.62
CA ALA A 2 -8.70 18.25 -6.37
C ALA A 2 -7.81 17.02 -6.58
N CYS A 3 -7.38 16.43 -5.46
CA CYS A 3 -6.51 15.25 -5.41
C CYS A 3 -7.01 14.35 -4.27
N PRO A 4 -8.03 13.52 -4.54
CA PRO A 4 -7.87 12.07 -4.62
C PRO A 4 -8.59 11.52 -5.87
N THR A 5 -8.23 10.37 -6.46
CA THR A 5 -8.04 9.07 -5.81
C THR A 5 -6.92 8.29 -6.53
N GLY A 6 -5.68 8.41 -6.04
CA GLY A 6 -4.68 7.35 -6.25
C GLY A 6 -3.53 7.51 -7.27
N PHE A 7 -2.89 8.63 -7.61
CA PHE A 7 -2.91 10.07 -7.31
C PHE A 7 -2.14 10.74 -8.49
N GLY A 8 -2.18 12.08 -8.68
CA GLY A 8 -1.41 12.70 -9.77
C GLY A 8 -1.16 14.21 -9.63
N GLY A 9 -0.06 14.69 -10.23
CA GLY A 9 0.39 16.08 -10.22
C GLY A 9 1.50 16.37 -9.20
N SER A 10 2.41 17.30 -9.54
CA SER A 10 3.59 17.65 -8.72
C SER A 10 3.25 18.18 -7.32
N THR A 11 2.07 18.80 -7.17
CA THR A 11 1.56 19.32 -5.89
C THR A 11 0.79 18.30 -5.05
N CYS A 12 0.59 17.08 -5.57
CA CYS A 12 -0.22 16.03 -4.93
C CYS A 12 0.56 14.74 -4.62
N ALA A 13 1.89 14.87 -4.49
CA ALA A 13 2.80 13.80 -4.05
C ALA A 13 2.65 13.43 -2.56
N ILE A 14 1.83 14.17 -1.80
CA ILE A 14 1.59 13.97 -0.37
C ILE A 14 0.07 14.03 -0.12
N ARG A 15 -0.53 12.88 0.23
CA ARG A 15 -1.78 12.86 0.99
C ARG A 15 -1.38 12.98 2.44
N ALA A 16 -1.82 14.02 3.14
CA ALA A 16 -1.52 14.20 4.55
C ALA A 16 -1.86 12.93 5.32
N GLY A 17 -0.84 12.22 5.80
CA GLY A 17 -1.03 11.10 6.72
C GLY A 17 -1.55 11.69 8.02
N SER A 18 -2.67 11.17 8.51
CA SER A 18 -3.07 11.45 9.88
C SER A 18 -2.23 10.58 10.80
N ASP A 19 -1.53 11.22 11.75
CA ASP A 19 -0.84 10.51 12.84
C ASP A 19 -1.84 9.90 13.85
N THR A 20 -3.11 10.29 13.78
CA THR A 20 -4.23 9.58 14.41
C THR A 20 -4.93 8.68 13.38
N PRO A 21 -5.39 7.47 13.74
CA PRO A 21 -6.13 6.61 12.83
C PRO A 21 -7.55 7.14 12.61
N THR A 22 -7.68 8.22 11.85
CA THR A 22 -8.96 8.73 11.33
C THR A 22 -9.47 7.77 10.27
N ASP A 23 -10.07 6.67 10.73
CA ASP A 23 -10.93 5.66 10.10
C ASP A 23 -10.52 5.00 8.76
N CYS A 24 -9.58 5.55 7.99
CA CYS A 24 -9.32 5.17 6.60
C CYS A 24 -7.97 5.69 6.07
N GLY A 25 -6.91 5.54 6.85
CA GLY A 25 -5.54 5.89 6.47
C GLY A 25 -4.70 6.24 7.69
N ALA A 26 -3.39 5.97 7.61
CA ALA A 26 -2.42 6.26 8.67
C ALA A 26 -0.98 6.17 8.15
N THR A 27 -0.04 6.69 8.93
CA THR A 27 1.39 6.43 8.76
C THR A 27 1.81 5.22 9.59
N LEU A 28 2.27 4.16 8.93
CA LEU A 28 2.82 2.95 9.53
C LEU A 28 4.36 3.07 9.56
N LYS A 29 4.93 3.30 10.75
CA LYS A 29 6.39 3.28 10.95
C LYS A 29 6.89 1.84 10.98
N VAL A 30 7.95 1.55 10.24
CA VAL A 30 8.55 0.22 10.22
C VAL A 30 9.66 0.05 11.26
N THR A 31 9.88 -1.18 11.72
CA THR A 31 11.05 -1.61 12.50
C THR A 31 11.86 -2.64 11.70
N SER A 32 12.99 -3.14 12.24
CA SER A 32 13.72 -4.27 11.63
C SER A 32 12.91 -5.58 11.60
N GLU A 33 11.92 -5.69 12.47
CA GLU A 33 11.12 -6.89 12.66
C GLU A 33 9.86 -6.87 11.79
N TRP A 34 9.35 -8.06 11.47
CA TRP A 34 8.11 -8.19 10.69
C TRP A 34 6.90 -7.76 11.52
N GLN A 35 6.32 -6.63 11.14
CA GLN A 35 5.03 -6.16 11.64
C GLN A 35 3.91 -6.64 10.70
N SER A 36 2.73 -6.91 11.24
CA SER A 36 1.54 -7.27 10.47
C SER A 36 0.56 -6.10 10.43
N PHE A 37 -0.08 -5.85 9.30
CA PHE A 37 -1.16 -4.87 9.17
C PHE A 37 -2.37 -5.49 8.47
N TYR A 38 -3.54 -5.31 9.08
CA TYR A 38 -4.83 -5.71 8.55
C TYR A 38 -5.58 -4.46 8.06
N GLY A 39 -5.85 -4.41 6.77
CA GLY A 39 -6.68 -3.37 6.16
C GLY A 39 -8.12 -3.84 6.02
N ASN A 40 -9.07 -2.98 6.43
CA ASN A 40 -10.50 -3.13 6.15
C ASN A 40 -10.99 -1.86 5.46
N VAL A 41 -11.05 -1.90 4.13
CA VAL A 41 -11.43 -0.75 3.28
C VAL A 41 -12.94 -0.76 3.09
N THR A 42 -13.67 0.15 3.73
CA THR A 42 -15.11 0.40 3.48
C THR A 42 -15.36 1.64 2.61
N LYS A 43 -14.36 2.52 2.51
CA LYS A 43 -14.26 3.69 1.65
C LYS A 43 -12.78 3.84 1.23
N THR A 44 -12.46 4.66 0.23
CA THR A 44 -11.08 4.76 -0.28
C THR A 44 -10.08 5.30 0.74
N CYS A 45 -9.12 4.46 1.12
CA CYS A 45 -8.11 4.70 2.15
C CYS A 45 -6.69 4.84 1.57
N THR A 46 -5.78 5.44 2.34
CA THR A 46 -4.37 5.50 1.95
C THR A 46 -3.47 5.38 3.19
N TRP A 47 -2.54 4.44 3.17
CA TRP A 47 -1.54 4.27 4.22
C TRP A 47 -0.14 4.49 3.66
N TRP A 48 0.68 5.17 4.45
CA TRP A 48 2.11 5.37 4.19
C TRP A 48 2.90 4.41 5.06
N ILE A 49 3.65 3.49 4.47
CA ILE A 49 4.63 2.69 5.22
C ILE A 49 5.98 3.41 5.09
N LEU A 50 6.54 3.89 6.19
CA LEU A 50 7.75 4.72 6.20
C LEU A 50 8.89 4.06 7.00
N ALA A 51 10.04 3.97 6.36
CA ALA A 51 11.33 3.58 6.92
C ALA A 51 12.22 4.78 7.22
N GLU A 52 13.31 4.54 7.94
CA GLU A 52 14.36 5.55 8.13
C GLU A 52 14.93 5.99 6.78
N LYS A 53 15.50 7.20 6.74
CA LYS A 53 16.13 7.73 5.53
C LYS A 53 17.21 6.78 5.02
N ASP A 54 17.32 6.67 3.69
CA ASP A 54 18.28 5.83 2.98
C ASP A 54 18.13 4.30 3.23
N LYS A 55 16.98 3.89 3.80
CA LYS A 55 16.50 2.50 3.87
C LYS A 55 15.45 2.22 2.82
N HIS A 56 15.04 0.95 2.72
CA HIS A 56 13.87 0.54 1.96
C HIS A 56 12.85 -0.19 2.84
N VAL A 57 11.65 -0.38 2.32
CA VAL A 57 10.58 -1.17 2.94
C VAL A 57 10.50 -2.51 2.23
N GLU A 58 10.43 -3.60 2.99
CA GLU A 58 10.04 -4.92 2.49
C GLU A 58 8.58 -5.18 2.86
N ILE A 59 7.77 -5.66 1.91
CA ILE A 59 6.37 -6.05 2.12
C ILE A 59 6.15 -7.48 1.63
N VAL A 60 5.35 -8.25 2.37
CA VAL A 60 4.76 -9.51 1.93
C VAL A 60 3.24 -9.37 1.98
N LEU A 61 2.56 -9.61 0.86
CA LEU A 61 1.11 -9.68 0.82
C LEU A 61 0.66 -11.10 1.19
N GLU A 62 0.03 -11.26 2.35
CA GLU A 62 -0.36 -12.58 2.85
C GLU A 62 -1.74 -13.01 2.37
N SER A 63 -2.71 -12.08 2.34
CA SER A 63 -4.05 -12.37 1.86
C SER A 63 -4.79 -11.11 1.39
N VAL A 64 -5.76 -11.34 0.51
CA VAL A 64 -6.72 -10.35 0.02
C VAL A 64 -8.07 -11.05 -0.08
N GLU A 65 -9.10 -10.46 0.53
CA GLU A 65 -10.46 -11.00 0.46
C GLU A 65 -10.94 -11.01 -1.01
N LYS A 66 -11.57 -12.11 -1.40
CA LYS A 66 -11.90 -12.41 -2.80
C LYS A 66 -13.10 -11.59 -3.28
N HIS A 67 -12.83 -10.61 -4.14
CA HIS A 67 -13.85 -10.00 -5.00
C HIS A 67 -13.61 -10.42 -6.45
N GLU A 68 -14.52 -11.21 -7.02
CA GLU A 68 -14.47 -11.52 -8.46
C GLU A 68 -14.73 -10.24 -9.25
N SER A 69 -13.66 -9.65 -9.79
CA SER A 69 -13.69 -8.35 -10.45
C SER A 69 -12.63 -8.28 -11.53
N VAL A 70 -13.06 -8.21 -12.79
CA VAL A 70 -12.16 -7.98 -13.93
C VAL A 70 -11.39 -6.67 -13.69
N ASN A 71 -10.05 -6.77 -13.70
CA ASN A 71 -9.12 -5.67 -13.44
C ASN A 71 -9.38 -4.91 -12.13
N CYS A 72 -9.93 -5.57 -11.10
CA CYS A 72 -10.21 -4.98 -9.79
C CYS A 72 -11.12 -3.73 -9.84
N ARG A 73 -12.09 -3.72 -10.78
CA ARG A 73 -13.03 -2.62 -11.00
C ARG A 73 -13.87 -2.26 -9.77
N TRP A 74 -14.26 -3.24 -8.96
CA TRP A 74 -15.18 -3.05 -7.83
C TRP A 74 -14.48 -2.61 -6.54
N GLY A 75 -13.18 -2.84 -6.43
CA GLY A 75 -12.36 -2.54 -5.27
C GLY A 75 -11.05 -3.30 -5.36
N GLY A 76 -10.09 -2.92 -4.53
CA GLY A 76 -8.77 -3.54 -4.49
C GLY A 76 -7.79 -2.82 -3.58
N LEU A 77 -6.62 -3.42 -3.43
CA LEU A 77 -5.43 -2.80 -2.89
C LEU A 77 -4.48 -2.51 -4.06
N GLU A 78 -3.99 -1.27 -4.15
CA GLU A 78 -2.87 -0.89 -5.00
C GLU A 78 -1.63 -0.61 -4.14
N VAL A 79 -0.54 -1.33 -4.41
CA VAL A 79 0.75 -1.18 -3.72
C VAL A 79 1.70 -0.40 -4.62
N LYS A 80 2.01 0.85 -4.24
CA LYS A 80 2.94 1.75 -4.96
C LYS A 80 4.27 1.82 -4.23
N LEU A 81 5.32 1.29 -4.86
CA LEU A 81 6.64 1.13 -4.23
C LEU A 81 7.57 2.34 -4.35
N ASP A 82 7.42 3.12 -5.42
CA ASP A 82 8.33 4.23 -5.75
C ASP A 82 7.52 5.54 -5.95
N ASP A 83 7.34 5.99 -7.20
CA ASP A 83 6.65 7.25 -7.50
C ASP A 83 5.12 7.14 -7.24
N PRO A 84 4.52 7.98 -6.36
CA PRO A 84 3.07 8.01 -6.14
C PRO A 84 2.24 8.27 -7.40
N GLN A 85 2.81 8.94 -8.41
CA GLN A 85 2.14 9.29 -9.67
C GLN A 85 2.02 8.10 -10.63
N LEU A 86 2.83 7.05 -10.45
CA LEU A 86 2.78 5.83 -11.26
C LEU A 86 1.73 4.83 -10.71
N THR A 87 1.17 4.00 -11.59
CA THR A 87 0.27 2.91 -11.17
C THR A 87 1.07 1.81 -10.48
N GLY A 88 0.64 1.46 -9.26
CA GLY A 88 1.21 0.37 -8.48
C GLY A 88 0.68 -1.02 -8.85
N PHE A 89 1.15 -2.04 -8.14
CA PHE A 89 0.63 -3.40 -8.29
C PHE A 89 -0.79 -3.50 -7.69
N ARG A 90 -1.77 -3.94 -8.47
CA ARG A 90 -3.18 -4.06 -8.05
C ARG A 90 -3.58 -5.49 -7.75
N VAL A 91 -4.35 -5.67 -6.68
CA VAL A 91 -4.85 -6.97 -6.22
C VAL A 91 -6.23 -6.82 -5.59
N CYS A 92 -7.15 -7.73 -5.89
CA CYS A 92 -8.54 -7.72 -5.40
C CYS A 92 -9.09 -9.11 -5.09
N GLU A 93 -8.32 -10.15 -5.38
CA GLU A 93 -8.63 -11.52 -4.96
C GLU A 93 -7.37 -12.35 -4.81
N ALA A 94 -7.44 -13.41 -4.00
CA ALA A 94 -6.33 -14.33 -3.75
C ALA A 94 -5.68 -14.91 -5.03
N ARG A 95 -6.44 -15.07 -6.12
CA ARG A 95 -5.93 -15.56 -7.42
C ARG A 95 -5.01 -14.57 -8.13
N THR A 96 -5.12 -13.28 -7.80
CA THR A 96 -4.27 -12.20 -8.33
C THR A 96 -3.02 -11.94 -7.47
N ILE A 97 -2.86 -12.66 -6.35
CA ILE A 97 -1.64 -12.61 -5.54
C ILE A 97 -0.50 -13.33 -6.30
N PRO A 98 0.69 -12.71 -6.49
CA PRO A 98 1.82 -13.37 -7.15
C PRO A 98 2.29 -14.60 -6.37
N LYS A 99 2.83 -15.61 -7.07
CA LYS A 99 3.44 -16.81 -6.44
C LYS A 99 4.52 -16.47 -5.41
N VAL A 100 5.21 -15.34 -5.59
CA VAL A 100 6.11 -14.72 -4.61
C VAL A 100 5.55 -13.34 -4.31
N PRO A 101 4.70 -13.18 -3.28
CA PRO A 101 3.99 -11.94 -3.00
C PRO A 101 4.86 -10.92 -2.23
N LYS A 102 6.16 -10.89 -2.53
CA LYS A 102 7.15 -10.02 -1.88
C LYS A 102 7.44 -8.81 -2.75
N PHE A 103 7.36 -7.63 -2.15
CA PHE A 103 7.68 -6.35 -2.76
C PHE A 103 8.78 -5.64 -1.96
N VAL A 104 9.60 -4.85 -2.65
CA VAL A 104 10.74 -4.12 -2.08
C VAL A 104 10.76 -2.73 -2.74
N SER A 105 10.70 -1.66 -1.96
CA SER A 105 10.82 -0.29 -2.49
C SER A 105 12.26 0.08 -2.82
N LYS A 106 12.47 1.06 -3.70
CA LYS A 106 13.80 1.68 -3.89
C LYS A 106 14.07 2.80 -2.88
N ASP A 107 12.99 3.43 -2.41
CA ASP A 107 12.97 4.57 -1.50
C ASP A 107 12.50 4.15 -0.08
N ASN A 108 12.58 5.03 0.90
CA ASN A 108 12.19 4.75 2.29
C ASN A 108 10.68 4.69 2.54
N ARG A 109 9.86 4.54 1.50
CA ARG A 109 8.40 4.62 1.57
C ARG A 109 7.70 3.63 0.64
N VAL A 110 6.52 3.19 1.06
CA VAL A 110 5.52 2.51 0.21
C VAL A 110 4.16 3.11 0.50
N ILE A 111 3.31 3.23 -0.52
CA ILE A 111 1.92 3.65 -0.37
C ILE A 111 1.01 2.44 -0.61
N LEU A 112 0.16 2.15 0.37
CA LEU A 112 -1.00 1.27 0.22
C LEU A 112 -2.22 2.13 -0.10
N HIS A 113 -2.79 1.94 -1.29
CA HIS A 113 -4.02 2.61 -1.70
C HIS A 113 -5.15 1.59 -1.80
N GLY A 114 -5.93 1.48 -0.73
CA GLY A 114 -7.13 0.65 -0.70
C GLY A 114 -8.31 1.43 -1.27
N TYR A 115 -9.02 0.88 -2.25
CA TYR A 115 -10.18 1.53 -2.86
C TYR A 115 -11.37 0.57 -2.95
N VAL A 116 -12.57 1.13 -2.84
CA VAL A 116 -13.84 0.40 -2.98
C VAL A 116 -14.78 1.27 -3.81
N ASN A 117 -15.28 0.69 -4.90
CA ASN A 117 -16.22 1.31 -5.84
C ASN A 117 -17.63 0.68 -5.73
N ALA A 118 -17.78 -0.40 -4.95
CA ALA A 118 -19.04 -1.09 -4.68
C ALA A 118 -19.36 -1.00 -3.16
N PRO A 119 -20.36 -0.20 -2.73
CA PRO A 119 -20.59 0.12 -1.31
C PRO A 119 -20.88 -1.07 -0.40
N ASP A 120 -21.37 -2.17 -0.97
CA ASP A 120 -21.71 -3.44 -0.32
C ASP A 120 -20.51 -4.38 -0.12
N LYS A 121 -19.34 -4.05 -0.69
CA LYS A 121 -18.18 -4.95 -0.81
C LYS A 121 -16.91 -4.32 -0.24
N PRO A 122 -16.67 -4.42 1.08
CA PRO A 122 -15.42 -3.96 1.67
C PRO A 122 -14.23 -4.76 1.13
N GLN A 123 -13.11 -4.11 0.86
CA GLN A 123 -11.87 -4.79 0.50
C GLN A 123 -11.03 -5.01 1.76
N ARG A 124 -10.88 -6.27 2.16
CA ARG A 124 -9.97 -6.65 3.27
C ARG A 124 -8.67 -7.22 2.74
N PHE A 125 -7.58 -7.02 3.48
CA PHE A 125 -6.26 -7.57 3.17
C PHE A 125 -5.38 -7.70 4.42
N ILE A 126 -4.40 -8.61 4.35
CA ILE A 126 -3.33 -8.75 5.35
C ILE A 126 -1.98 -8.61 4.64
N ILE A 127 -1.14 -7.74 5.16
CA ILE A 127 0.28 -7.65 4.79
C ILE A 127 1.18 -7.86 6.00
N LYS A 128 2.40 -8.32 5.74
CA LYS A 128 3.55 -8.11 6.62
C LYS A 128 4.48 -7.08 6.01
N TYR A 129 5.11 -6.27 6.84
CA TYR A 129 6.02 -5.22 6.43
C TYR A 129 7.16 -5.05 7.44
N ARG A 130 8.32 -4.56 6.98
CA ARG A 130 9.47 -4.19 7.81
C ARG A 130 10.42 -3.24 7.10
N GLN A 131 11.38 -2.71 7.84
CA GLN A 131 12.58 -2.10 7.30
C GLN A 131 13.47 -3.17 6.66
N GLY A 132 13.88 -2.92 5.43
CA GLY A 132 14.92 -3.69 4.76
C GLY A 132 16.31 -3.38 5.30
N LYS A 133 17.20 -4.37 5.25
CA LYS A 133 18.63 -4.16 5.55
C LYS A 133 19.28 -3.34 4.43
N ASN A 134 20.25 -2.48 4.75
CA ASN A 134 20.98 -1.71 3.73
C ASN A 134 21.43 -2.62 2.59
N VAL A 135 20.95 -2.36 1.37
CA VAL A 135 21.66 -2.81 0.18
C VAL A 135 22.93 -1.98 0.15
N MET A 136 24.08 -2.59 0.44
CA MET A 136 25.36 -1.93 0.20
C MET A 136 25.38 -1.52 -1.27
N LYS A 137 25.47 -0.23 -1.55
CA LYS A 137 25.89 0.21 -2.88
C LYS A 137 27.31 -0.32 -3.06
N SER A 138 27.49 -1.34 -3.90
CA SER A 138 28.81 -1.63 -4.44
C SER A 138 29.33 -0.35 -5.08
N MET A 139 30.53 0.04 -4.65
CA MET A 139 31.33 1.07 -5.32
C MET A 139 31.74 0.60 -6.72
#